data_AF-A0A832SRZ1-F1
#
_entry.id   AF-A0A832SRZ1-F1
#
_cell.length_a   1.000
_cell.length_b   1.000
_cell.length_c   1.000
_cell.angle_alpha   90.00
_cell.angle_beta   90.00
_cell.angle_gamma   90.00
#
_symmetry.space_group_name_H-M   'P 1'
#
loop_
_entity.id
_entity.type
_entity.pdbx_description
1 polymer ?
#
loop_
_entity_poly.entity_id
_entity_poly.type
_entity_poly.pdbx_seq_one_letter_code
_entity_poly.pdbx_strand_id
1 'polypeptide(L)' 'MKIAQIGVGGWGKNHARVLSQLGALVAVCDADETRSKETGQKYNV' A
#
# COMPACT_ATOMS: atom_id res chain seq x y z
N MET A 1 2.60 -1.99 15.29
CA MET A 1 2.38 -0.61 14.79
C MET A 1 1.51 -0.71 13.55
N LYS A 2 0.51 0.18 13.36
CA LYS A 2 -0.37 0.18 12.18
C LYS A 2 -0.03 1.39 11.31
N ILE A 3 0.13 1.18 10.00
CA ILE A 3 0.58 2.20 9.04
C ILE A 3 -0.36 2.20 7.82
N ALA A 4 -0.94 3.37 7.51
CA ALA A 4 -1.63 3.62 6.26
C ALA A 4 -0.68 4.38 5.32
N GLN A 5 -0.59 3.94 4.06
CA GLN A 5 0.33 4.56 3.08
C GLN A 5 -0.43 5.40 2.06
N ILE A 6 -0.02 6.65 1.88
CA ILE A 6 -0.51 7.54 0.81
C ILE A 6 0.53 7.58 -0.31
N GLY A 7 0.11 7.24 -1.52
CA GLY A 7 0.94 7.10 -2.71
C GLY A 7 1.56 5.70 -2.82
N VAL A 8 1.15 4.94 -3.84
CA VAL A 8 1.66 3.61 -4.20
C VAL A 8 2.24 3.58 -5.62
N GLY A 9 2.71 4.73 -6.11
CA GLY A 9 3.45 4.87 -7.37
C GLY A 9 4.85 4.25 -7.37
N GLY A 10 5.75 4.78 -8.21
CA GLY A 10 7.06 4.18 -8.52
C GLY A 10 7.87 3.69 -7.31
N TRP A 11 8.04 4.54 -6.29
CA TRP A 11 8.68 4.17 -5.03
C TRP A 11 7.68 3.66 -3.98
N GLY A 12 6.46 4.18 -3.99
CA GLY A 12 5.41 3.79 -3.03
C GLY A 12 5.15 2.28 -3.01
N LYS A 13 5.15 1.61 -4.17
CA LYS A 13 5.01 0.15 -4.23
C LYS A 13 6.07 -0.62 -3.43
N ASN A 14 7.28 -0.07 -3.29
CA ASN A 14 8.36 -0.70 -2.52
C ASN A 14 8.10 -0.58 -1.02
N HIS A 15 7.63 0.59 -0.56
CA HIS A 15 7.23 0.77 0.83
C HIS A 15 6.04 -0.11 1.18
N ALA A 16 5.01 -0.19 0.32
CA ALA A 16 3.84 -1.03 0.55
C ALA A 16 4.25 -2.51 0.70
N ARG A 17 5.17 -2.99 -0.15
CA ARG A 17 5.73 -4.35 -0.04
C ARG A 17 6.41 -4.59 1.31
N VAL A 18 7.31 -3.70 1.72
CA VAL A 18 8.07 -3.87 2.98
C VAL A 18 7.14 -3.77 4.18
N LEU A 19 6.23 -2.78 4.20
CA LEU A 19 5.27 -2.60 5.29
C LEU A 19 4.30 -3.80 5.41
N SER A 20 3.90 -4.40 4.28
CA SER A 20 3.10 -5.63 4.28
C SER A 20 3.90 -6.82 4.84
N GLN A 21 5.16 -7.01 4.44
CA GLN A 21 6.04 -8.06 4.96
C GLN A 21 6.30 -7.94 6.46
N LEU A 22 6.33 -6.72 6.98
CA LEU A 22 6.45 -6.44 8.41
C LEU A 22 5.12 -6.57 9.18
N GLY A 23 4.00 -6.83 8.50
CA GLY A 23 2.67 -6.90 9.12
C GLY A 23 2.16 -5.55 9.65
N ALA A 24 2.72 -4.44 9.15
CA ALA A 24 2.40 -3.09 9.63
C ALA A 24 1.44 -2.32 8.71
N LEU A 25 1.36 -2.69 7.43
CA LEU A 25 0.46 -2.03 6.46
C LEU A 25 -1.01 -2.38 6.77
N VAL A 26 -1.87 -1.36 6.89
CA VAL A 26 -3.31 -1.54 7.16
C VAL A 26 -4.24 -0.85 6.18
N ALA A 27 -3.71 0.02 5.31
CA ALA A 27 -4.47 0.66 4.23
C ALA A 27 -3.50 1.29 3.22
N VAL A 28 -3.96 1.45 1.99
CA VAL A 28 -3.28 2.24 0.95
C VAL A 28 -4.22 3.25 0.30
N CYS A 29 -3.68 4.37 -0.15
CA CYS A 29 -4.38 5.39 -0.91
C CYS A 29 -3.49 5.87 -2.06
N ASP A 30 -4.07 6.21 -3.21
CA ASP A 30 -3.38 6.86 -4.33
C ASP A 30 -4.38 7.78 -5.04
N ALA A 31 -3.87 8.77 -5.77
CA ALA A 31 -4.70 9.62 -6.62
C ALA A 31 -5.26 8.82 -7.82
N ASP A 32 -4.56 7.77 -8.22
CA ASP A 32 -5.01 6.79 -9.20
C ASP A 32 -5.80 5.67 -8.50
N GLU A 33 -7.13 5.70 -8.64
CA GLU A 33 -8.05 4.75 -7.99
C GLU A 33 -7.79 3.29 -8.42
N THR A 34 -7.38 3.06 -9.66
CA THR A 34 -7.03 1.72 -10.16
C THR A 34 -5.82 1.20 -9.37
N ARG A 35 -4.80 2.04 -9.23
CA ARG A 35 -3.56 1.66 -8.54
C ARG A 35 -3.76 1.41 -7.05
N SER A 36 -4.60 2.22 -6.39
CA SER A 36 -4.92 2.02 -4.98
C SER A 36 -5.68 0.71 -4.76
N LYS A 37 -6.68 0.40 -5.62
CA LYS A 37 -7.41 -0.88 -5.58
C LYS A 37 -6.52 -2.09 -5.82
N GLU A 38 -5.71 -2.08 -6.88
CA GLU A 38 -4.80 -3.19 -7.21
C GLU A 38 -3.82 -3.45 -6.06
N THR A 39 -3.28 -2.39 -5.46
CA THR A 39 -2.33 -2.51 -4.35
C THR A 39 -3.00 -3.00 -3.07
N GLY A 40 -4.20 -2.50 -2.75
CA GLY A 40 -4.98 -2.94 -1.60
C GLY A 40 -5.35 -4.42 -1.70
N GLN A 41 -5.83 -4.87 -2.86
CA GLN A 41 -6.11 -6.29 -3.11
C GLN A 41 -4.86 -7.16 -2.99
N LYS A 42 -3.73 -6.72 -3.56
CA LYS A 42 -2.47 -7.46 -3.53
C LYS A 42 -1.96 -7.74 -2.11
N TYR A 43 -2.16 -6.79 -1.19
CA TYR A 43 -1.68 -6.90 0.20
C TYR A 43 -2.79 -7.15 1.21
N ASN A 44 -4.03 -7.31 0.76
CA ASN A 44 -5.23 -7.51 1.57
C ASN A 44 -5.44 -6.40 2.63
N VAL A 45 -5.34 -5.14 2.18
CA VAL A 45 -5.48 -3.91 2.99
C VAL A 45 -6.32 -2.84 2.29
#